data_AF-A0A8I1USX3-F1
#
_entry.id   AF-A0A8I1USX3-F1
#
_cell.length_a   1.000
_cell.length_b   1.000
_cell.length_c   1.000
_cell.angle_alpha   90.00
_cell.angle_beta   90.00
_cell.angle_gamma   90.00
#
_symmetry.space_group_name_H-M   'P 1'
#
loop_
_entity.id
_entity.type
_entity.pdbx_description
1 polymer ?
#
loop_
_entity_poly.entity_id
_entity_poly.type
_entity_poly.pdbx_seq_one_letter_code
_entity_poly.pdbx_strand_id
1 'polypeptide(L)' 'MQGGMQGMGPMMGQHMMNVTVTAVDMKTGLLDATAGSMALKLHFPPASLAGVKAGDKLSVHLAFHRQ' A
#
# COMPACT_ATOMS: atom_id res chain seq x y z
N MET A 1 -21.93 -30.42 -2.86
CA MET A 1 -20.78 -30.14 -1.99
C MET A 1 -19.63 -29.66 -2.87
N GLN A 2 -19.03 -28.52 -2.49
CA GLN A 2 -17.72 -28.00 -2.91
C GLN A 2 -17.51 -27.61 -4.39
N GLY A 3 -17.73 -26.32 -4.67
CA GLY A 3 -17.02 -25.61 -5.74
C GLY A 3 -15.64 -25.18 -5.23
N GLY A 4 -14.61 -25.88 -5.68
CA GLY A 4 -13.21 -25.58 -5.33
C GLY A 4 -12.71 -24.36 -6.10
N MET A 5 -12.59 -23.22 -5.44
CA MET A 5 -11.72 -22.12 -5.87
C MET A 5 -10.26 -22.53 -5.65
N GLN A 6 -9.75 -23.39 -6.54
CA GLN A 6 -8.33 -23.65 -6.73
C GLN A 6 -7.85 -22.73 -7.84
N GLY A 7 -7.08 -21.68 -7.53
CA GLY A 7 -6.54 -20.84 -8.60
C GLY A 7 -5.86 -19.52 -8.26
N MET A 8 -5.66 -19.15 -6.99
CA MET A 8 -4.83 -17.98 -6.65
C MET A 8 -3.65 -18.42 -5.80
N GLY A 9 -2.69 -19.10 -6.45
CA GLY A 9 -1.32 -19.15 -5.93
C GLY A 9 -0.78 -17.72 -5.79
N PRO A 10 0.25 -17.49 -4.93
CA PRO A 10 0.81 -16.16 -4.73
C PRO A 10 1.17 -15.55 -6.09
N MET A 11 0.49 -14.45 -6.44
CA MET A 11 0.74 -13.73 -7.69
C MET A 11 2.17 -13.20 -7.62
N MET A 12 3.08 -13.84 -8.36
CA MET A 12 4.48 -13.43 -8.47
C MET A 12 4.51 -11.94 -8.87
N GLY A 13 4.98 -11.08 -7.96
CA GLY A 13 5.04 -9.63 -8.15
C GLY A 13 4.08 -8.79 -7.32
N GLN A 14 3.14 -9.40 -6.55
CA GLN A 14 2.30 -8.70 -5.58
C GLN A 14 2.87 -8.83 -4.15
N HIS A 15 3.43 -7.73 -3.63
CA HIS A 15 3.86 -7.63 -2.24
C HIS A 15 2.80 -6.89 -1.42
N MET A 16 2.24 -7.56 -0.41
CA MET A 16 1.42 -6.94 0.62
C MET A 16 2.30 -6.64 1.83
N MET A 17 2.37 -5.38 2.25
CA MET A 17 3.16 -4.96 3.41
C MET A 17 2.37 -4.01 4.31
N ASN A 18 2.52 -4.19 5.62
CA ASN A 18 2.04 -3.23 6.61
C ASN A 18 3.05 -2.10 6.73
N VAL A 19 2.59 -0.86 6.58
CA VAL A 19 3.40 0.35 6.68
C VAL A 19 2.86 1.25 7.78
N THR A 20 3.73 2.03 8.39
CA THR A 20 3.35 3.10 9.31
C THR A 20 3.56 4.45 8.63
N VAL A 21 2.53 5.28 8.59
CA VAL A 21 2.60 6.61 8.00
C VAL A 21 3.48 7.50 8.87
N THR A 22 4.46 8.16 8.26
CA THR A 22 5.34 9.12 8.94
C THR A 22 4.98 10.56 8.59
N ALA A 23 4.54 10.82 7.35
CA ALA A 23 4.03 12.11 6.93
C ALA A 23 3.03 12.00 5.78
N VAL A 24 2.16 13.00 5.65
CA VAL A 24 1.19 13.15 4.56
C VAL A 24 1.22 14.59 4.08
N ASP A 25 1.36 14.76 2.77
CA ASP A 25 1.10 16.02 2.09
C ASP A 25 -0.20 15.92 1.29
N MET A 26 -1.28 16.42 1.91
CA MET A 26 -2.62 16.45 1.31
C MET A 26 -2.71 17.36 0.07
N LYS A 27 -1.77 18.29 -0.13
CA LYS A 27 -1.81 19.19 -1.29
C LYS A 27 -1.28 18.50 -2.53
N THR A 28 -0.17 17.76 -2.39
CA THR A 28 0.49 17.09 -3.50
C THR A 28 0.06 15.63 -3.67
N GLY A 29 -0.51 15.02 -2.62
CA GLY A 29 -0.87 13.60 -2.62
C GLY A 29 0.29 12.68 -2.23
N LEU A 30 1.36 13.21 -1.64
CA LEU A 30 2.51 12.43 -1.22
C LEU A 30 2.31 11.84 0.18
N LEU A 31 2.60 10.55 0.33
CA LEU A 31 2.57 9.78 1.56
C LEU A 31 3.98 9.26 1.84
N ASP A 32 4.55 9.64 2.98
CA ASP A 32 5.77 9.04 3.51
C ASP A 32 5.38 7.97 4.54
N ALA A 33 5.96 6.78 4.42
CA ALA A 33 5.68 5.66 5.31
C ALA A 33 6.91 4.78 5.53
N THR A 34 6.90 3.99 6.59
CA THR A 34 7.96 3.02 6.90
C THR A 34 7.41 1.60 6.95
N ALA A 35 8.13 0.67 6.35
CA ALA A 35 7.90 -0.78 6.42
C ALA A 35 9.14 -1.42 7.06
N GLY A 36 9.13 -1.58 8.39
CA GLY A 36 10.33 -1.98 9.13
C GLY A 36 11.45 -0.93 8.97
N SER A 37 12.60 -1.33 8.41
CA SER A 37 13.74 -0.45 8.14
C SER A 37 13.69 0.25 6.76
N MET A 38 12.66 -0.02 5.95
CA MET A 38 12.51 0.58 4.62
C MET A 38 11.65 1.84 4.68
N ALA A 39 12.17 2.95 4.16
CA ALA A 39 11.40 4.16 3.92
C ALA A 39 10.74 4.12 2.53
N LEU A 40 9.48 4.52 2.48
CA LEU A 40 8.66 4.51 1.28
C LEU A 40 8.08 5.90 1.07
N LYS A 41 8.10 6.36 -0.17
CA LYS A 41 7.40 7.56 -0.61
C LYS A 41 6.45 7.17 -1.73
N LEU A 42 5.15 7.28 -1.45
CA LEU A 42 4.08 6.85 -2.34
C LEU A 42 3.25 8.07 -2.75
N HIS A 43 2.74 8.05 -3.98
CA HIS A 43 1.86 9.09 -4.47
C HIS A 43 0.45 8.53 -4.66
N PHE A 44 -0.54 9.27 -4.15
CA PHE A 44 -1.95 8.95 -4.28
C PHE A 44 -2.74 10.21 -4.63
N PRO A 45 -3.90 10.09 -5.29
CA PRO A 45 -4.82 11.21 -5.41
C PRO A 45 -5.15 11.80 -4.03
N PRO A 46 -5.13 13.14 -3.84
CA PRO A 46 -5.40 13.76 -2.54
C PRO A 46 -6.70 13.32 -1.86
N ALA A 47 -7.77 13.11 -2.64
CA ALA A 47 -9.05 12.65 -2.12
C ALA A 47 -8.95 11.26 -1.46
N SER A 48 -8.03 10.40 -1.92
CA SER A 48 -7.80 9.07 -1.35
C SER A 48 -7.00 9.10 -0.05
N LEU A 49 -6.32 10.21 0.25
CA LEU A 49 -5.61 10.41 1.52
C LEU A 49 -6.49 11.07 2.59
N ALA A 50 -7.77 11.33 2.30
CA ALA A 50 -8.68 11.97 3.25
C ALA A 50 -8.77 11.16 4.55
N GLY A 51 -8.40 11.77 5.68
CA GLY A 51 -8.41 11.15 7.00
C GLY A 51 -7.16 10.35 7.37
N VAL A 52 -6.19 10.20 6.45
CA VAL A 52 -4.89 9.59 6.76
C VAL A 52 -4.01 10.59 7.51
N LYS A 53 -3.35 10.12 8.57
CA LYS A 53 -2.43 10.93 9.39
C LYS A 53 -1.16 10.17 9.77
N ALA A 54 -0.15 10.91 10.21
CA ALA A 54 1.05 10.33 10.79
C ALA A 54 0.71 9.41 11.99
N GLY A 55 1.37 8.25 12.05
CA GLY A 55 1.12 7.19 13.03
C GLY A 55 0.08 6.15 12.60
N ASP A 56 -0.69 6.39 11.53
CA ASP A 56 -1.61 5.39 11.02
C ASP A 56 -0.86 4.16 10.48
N LYS A 57 -1.43 2.98 10.70
CA LYS A 57 -0.95 1.73 10.11
C LYS A 57 -1.83 1.38 8.92
N LEU A 58 -1.21 1.20 7.75
CA LEU A 58 -1.88 0.91 6.50
C LEU A 58 -1.36 -0.39 5.90
N SER A 59 -2.18 -1.06 5.09
CA SER A 59 -1.72 -2.13 4.21
C SER A 59 -1.49 -1.59 2.81
N VAL A 60 -0.28 -1.78 2.28
CA VAL A 60 0.08 -1.42 0.91
C VAL A 60 0.16 -2.70 0.09
N HIS A 61 -0.58 -2.73 -1.02
CA HIS A 61 -0.51 -3.77 -2.04
C HIS A 61 0.30 -3.22 -3.22
N LEU A 62 1.57 -3.61 -3.32
CA LEU A 62 2.44 -3.19 -4.40
C LEU A 62 2.54 -4.30 -5.44
N ALA A 63 2.16 -4.02 -6.67
CA ALA A 63 2.26 -4.95 -7.78
C ALA A 63 3.18 -4.40 -8.87
N PHE A 64 4.21 -5.16 -9.25
CA PHE A 64 5.04 -4.82 -10.41
C PHE A 64 4.54 -5.58 -11.64
N HIS A 65 3.97 -4.85 -12.59
CA HIS A 65 3.57 -5.39 -13.89
C HIS A 65 4.45 -4.75 -14.98
N ARG A 66 5.03 -5.57 -15.85
CA ARG A 66 5.65 -5.08 -17.09
C ARG A 66 4.52 -4.84 -18.09
N GLN A 67 4.43 -3.61 -18.61
CA GLN A 67 3.56 -3.27 -19.75
C GLN A 67 4.29 -3.54 -21.07
#